data_AF-A0A8T6RA63-F1
#
_entry.id   AF-A0A8T6RA63-F1
#
_cell.length_a   1.000
_cell.length_b   1.000
_cell.length_c   1.000
_cell.angle_alpha   90.00
_cell.angle_beta   90.00
_cell.angle_gamma   90.00
#
_symmetry.space_group_name_H-M   'P 1'
#
loop_
_entity.id
_entity.type
_entity.pdbx_description
1 polymer ?
#
loop_
_entity_poly.entity_id
_entity_poly.type
_entity_poly.pdbx_seq_one_letter_code
_entity_poly.pdbx_strand_id
1 'polypeptide(L)'
;MPKFRADHYLIAEFEDMSDIKATGEKVLAALKELPELKDLAMVSKRLEGKSWSEILGRIDIPAGSKAFWAMIKREVSEREPYNLFVRFDMNAEADTIEEAREKVKSWLEGEVVPKIRSNTKVKMIKILQPNEVFMPKLT
;
A
#
# COMPACT_ATOMS: atom_id res chain seq x y z
N MET A 1 2.40 -25.23 -8.23
CA MET A 1 3.00 -24.24 -9.15
C MET A 1 4.20 -23.60 -8.47
N PRO A 2 5.19 -23.10 -9.22
CA PRO A 2 6.27 -22.28 -8.66
C PRO A 2 5.73 -21.11 -7.82
N LYS A 3 6.50 -20.69 -6.82
CA LYS A 3 6.18 -19.53 -5.97
C LYS A 3 7.22 -18.46 -6.20
N PHE A 4 6.77 -17.29 -6.62
CA PHE A 4 7.64 -16.14 -6.86
C PHE A 4 7.34 -15.03 -5.86
N ARG A 5 8.40 -14.32 -5.43
CA ARG A 5 8.26 -13.07 -4.70
C ARG A 5 7.72 -12.00 -5.64
N ALA A 6 6.57 -11.43 -5.29
CA ALA A 6 5.79 -10.54 -6.15
C ALA A 6 5.37 -9.27 -5.39
N ASP A 7 6.30 -8.72 -4.61
CA ASP A 7 6.08 -7.51 -3.83
C ASP A 7 5.63 -6.34 -4.71
N HIS A 8 4.70 -5.54 -4.19
CA HIS A 8 4.24 -4.32 -4.81
C HIS A 8 4.06 -3.22 -3.78
N TYR A 9 4.11 -1.99 -4.28
CA TYR A 9 3.82 -0.79 -3.52
C TYR A 9 2.60 -0.09 -4.11
N LEU A 10 1.86 0.60 -3.25
CA LEU A 10 0.80 1.50 -3.66
C LEU A 10 1.07 2.87 -3.05
N ILE A 11 1.08 3.90 -3.88
CA ILE A 11 1.14 5.29 -3.43
C ILE A 11 -0.15 6.01 -3.78
N ALA A 12 -0.62 6.89 -2.90
CA ALA A 12 -1.75 7.75 -3.20
C ALA A 12 -1.58 9.16 -2.63
N GLU A 13 -2.03 10.15 -3.40
CA GLU A 13 -2.20 11.55 -2.97
C GLU A 13 -3.69 11.79 -2.76
N PHE A 14 -4.07 12.32 -1.61
CA PHE A 14 -5.45 12.62 -1.26
C PHE A 14 -5.77 14.09 -1.52
N GLU A 15 -7.03 14.40 -1.82
CA GLU A 15 -7.46 15.79 -2.02
C GLU A 15 -7.43 16.61 -0.72
N ASP A 16 -7.70 15.98 0.42
CA ASP A 16 -7.72 16.61 1.74
C ASP A 16 -6.98 15.75 2.77
N MET A 17 -6.06 16.41 3.49
CA MET A 17 -5.24 15.85 4.57
C MET A 17 -5.26 16.71 5.83
N SER A 18 -6.38 17.40 6.06
CA SER A 18 -6.65 18.20 7.25
C SER A 18 -6.56 17.36 8.54
N ASP A 19 -7.04 16.11 8.55
CA ASP A 19 -6.93 15.19 9.68
C ASP A 19 -6.31 13.84 9.26
N ILE A 20 -5.05 13.63 9.64
CA ILE A 20 -4.28 12.41 9.34
C ILE A 20 -4.95 11.19 9.97
N LYS A 21 -5.47 11.31 11.20
CA LYS A 21 -6.05 10.18 11.94
C LYS A 21 -7.35 9.76 11.28
N ALA A 22 -8.24 10.71 10.98
CA ALA A 22 -9.51 10.41 10.32
C ALA A 22 -9.30 9.81 8.92
N THR A 23 -8.34 10.31 8.15
CA THR A 23 -7.99 9.69 6.85
C THR A 23 -7.40 8.30 7.04
N GLY A 24 -6.52 8.10 8.03
CA GLY A 24 -5.98 6.79 8.38
C GLY A 24 -7.06 5.78 8.76
N GLU A 25 -8.07 6.19 9.52
CA GLU A 25 -9.22 5.35 9.89
C GLU A 25 -10.05 4.94 8.67
N LYS A 26 -10.27 5.85 7.71
CA LYS A 26 -10.95 5.53 6.44
C LYS A 26 -10.15 4.53 5.60
N VAL A 27 -8.84 4.71 5.50
CA VAL A 27 -7.95 3.76 4.82
C VAL A 27 -7.97 2.40 5.53
N LEU A 28 -7.89 2.37 6.86
CA LEU A 28 -7.99 1.14 7.64
C LEU A 28 -9.33 0.43 7.41
N ALA A 29 -10.44 1.17 7.40
CA ALA A 29 -11.76 0.60 7.14
C ALA A 29 -11.83 -0.06 5.75
N ALA A 30 -11.36 0.65 4.72
CA ALA A 30 -11.27 0.12 3.36
C ALA A 30 -10.43 -1.16 3.27
N LEU A 31 -9.28 -1.18 3.95
CA LEU A 31 -8.38 -2.34 3.95
C LEU A 31 -8.96 -3.54 4.72
N LYS A 32 -9.77 -3.30 5.76
CA LYS A 32 -10.45 -4.36 6.52
C LYS A 32 -11.55 -5.07 5.73
N GLU A 33 -12.03 -4.48 4.63
CA GLU A 33 -12.95 -5.16 3.72
C GLU A 33 -12.27 -6.24 2.87
N LEU A 34 -10.94 -6.26 2.80
CA LEU A 34 -10.18 -7.24 2.04
C LEU A 34 -9.96 -8.50 2.89
N PRO A 35 -10.51 -9.67 2.49
CA PRO A 35 -10.38 -10.88 3.28
C PRO A 35 -8.93 -11.37 3.40
N GLU A 36 -8.05 -11.05 2.47
CA GLU A 36 -6.63 -11.41 2.50
C GLU A 36 -5.85 -10.60 3.55
N LEU A 37 -6.33 -9.44 3.97
CA LEU A 37 -5.65 -8.62 4.97
C LEU A 37 -6.15 -8.96 6.37
N LYS A 38 -5.26 -9.45 7.23
CA LYS A 38 -5.57 -9.88 8.59
C LYS A 38 -4.82 -9.06 9.63
N ASP A 39 -5.39 -9.01 10.83
CA ASP A 39 -4.82 -8.39 12.02
C ASP A 39 -4.39 -6.93 11.81
N LEU A 40 -5.16 -6.20 11.01
CA LEU A 40 -4.90 -4.80 10.70
C LEU A 40 -5.09 -3.91 11.93
N ALA A 41 -4.04 -3.21 12.33
CA ALA A 41 -4.04 -2.25 13.42
C ALA A 41 -3.37 -0.95 13.00
N MET A 42 -3.95 0.19 13.40
CA MET A 42 -3.36 1.51 13.17
C MET A 42 -2.65 2.00 14.42
N VAL A 43 -1.43 2.52 14.24
CA VAL A 43 -0.61 3.13 15.29
C VAL A 43 -0.18 4.52 14.86
N SER A 44 -0.12 5.46 15.79
CA SER A 44 0.42 6.80 15.51
C SER A 44 1.89 6.86 15.87
N LYS A 45 2.67 7.56 15.04
CA LYS A 45 4.10 7.79 15.23
C LYS A 45 4.38 9.28 15.22
N ARG A 46 5.39 9.69 16.00
CA ARG A 46 5.87 11.08 16.04
C ARG A 46 7.38 11.08 16.20
N LEU A 47 8.07 11.86 15.38
CA LEU A 47 9.51 12.04 15.43
C LEU A 47 9.88 13.43 14.94
N GLU A 48 10.70 14.16 15.69
CA GLU A 48 11.25 15.47 15.28
C GLU A 48 10.18 16.44 14.74
N GLY A 49 9.05 16.56 15.45
CA GLY A 49 7.94 17.44 15.05
C GLY A 49 7.05 16.92 13.92
N LYS A 50 7.45 15.84 13.22
CA LYS A 50 6.63 15.15 12.23
C LYS A 50 5.75 14.09 12.89
N SER A 51 4.56 13.88 12.35
CA SER A 51 3.64 12.84 12.79
C SER A 51 3.01 12.11 11.61
N TRP A 52 2.88 10.80 11.72
CA TRP A 52 2.22 9.96 10.72
C TRP A 52 1.45 8.84 11.42
N SER A 53 0.54 8.21 10.68
CA SER A 53 -0.11 6.97 11.11
C SER A 53 0.46 5.81 10.30
N GLU A 54 0.64 4.66 10.94
CA GLU A 54 1.00 3.42 10.28
C GLU A 54 -0.13 2.41 10.44
N ILE A 55 -0.40 1.63 9.41
CA ILE A 55 -1.27 0.47 9.49
C ILE A 55 -0.39 -0.77 9.32
N LEU A 56 -0.38 -1.62 10.34
CA LEU A 56 0.38 -2.86 10.38
C LEU A 56 -0.58 -4.03 10.25
N GLY A 57 -0.14 -5.11 9.62
CA GLY A 57 -0.84 -6.38 9.66
C GLY A 57 -0.15 -7.43 8.81
N ARG A 58 -0.92 -8.41 8.34
CA ARG A 58 -0.43 -9.47 7.46
C ARG A 58 -1.32 -9.67 6.24
N ILE A 59 -0.71 -10.17 5.19
CA ILE A 59 -1.36 -10.64 3.98
C ILE A 59 -1.41 -12.16 4.09
N ASP A 60 -2.62 -12.73 4.12
CA ASP A 60 -2.85 -14.16 4.17
C ASP A 60 -3.43 -14.64 2.85
N ILE A 61 -2.63 -15.42 2.12
CA ILE A 61 -2.89 -15.85 0.74
C ILE A 61 -2.41 -17.30 0.56
N PRO A 62 -2.91 -18.04 -0.44
CA PRO A 62 -2.50 -19.43 -0.68
C PRO A 62 -0.98 -19.63 -0.84
N ALA A 63 -0.28 -18.63 -1.39
CA ALA A 63 1.17 -18.68 -1.58
C ALA A 63 1.97 -18.60 -0.26
N GLY A 64 1.31 -18.25 0.86
CA GLY A 64 1.87 -18.14 2.20
C GLY A 64 1.65 -16.76 2.82
N SER A 65 1.57 -16.70 4.16
CA SER A 65 1.35 -15.44 4.87
C SER A 65 2.61 -14.58 4.93
N LYS A 66 2.44 -13.27 4.69
CA LYS A 66 3.52 -12.27 4.60
C LYS A 66 3.09 -10.93 5.23
N ALA A 67 3.97 -9.93 5.18
CA ALA A 67 3.77 -8.67 5.88
C ALA A 67 2.95 -7.65 5.07
N PHE A 68 2.08 -6.93 5.77
CA PHE A 68 1.40 -5.74 5.26
C PHE A 68 1.85 -4.52 6.07
N TRP A 69 2.17 -3.43 5.37
CA TRP A 69 2.51 -2.17 6.02
C TRP A 69 1.98 -0.98 5.21
N ALA A 70 1.36 -0.01 5.86
CA ALA A 70 1.02 1.27 5.26
C ALA A 70 1.46 2.44 6.14
N MET A 71 1.79 3.56 5.51
CA MET A 71 2.12 4.83 6.14
C MET A 71 1.22 5.93 5.57
N ILE A 72 0.66 6.74 6.45
CA ILE A 72 -0.20 7.88 6.15
C ILE A 72 0.42 9.13 6.77
N LYS A 73 0.83 10.08 5.93
CA LYS A 73 1.43 11.36 6.32
C LYS A 73 0.74 12.53 5.63
N ARG A 74 0.77 13.71 6.25
CA ARG A 74 0.17 14.92 5.66
C ARG A 74 1.06 15.52 4.58
N GLU A 75 2.36 15.59 4.83
CA GLU A 75 3.29 16.33 3.99
C GLU A 75 3.63 15.55 2.72
N VAL A 76 3.50 16.20 1.57
CA VAL A 76 3.99 15.73 0.27
C VAL A 76 5.22 16.54 -0.14
N SER A 77 6.11 15.94 -0.92
CA SER A 77 7.27 16.62 -1.50
C SER A 77 7.51 16.10 -2.91
N GLU A 78 8.43 16.72 -3.66
CA GLU A 78 8.83 16.20 -4.98
C GLU A 78 9.35 14.77 -4.91
N ARG A 79 10.08 14.43 -3.83
CA ARG A 79 10.61 13.08 -3.60
C ARG A 79 9.53 12.09 -3.16
N GLU A 80 8.55 12.58 -2.41
CA GLU A 80 7.45 11.78 -1.87
C GLU A 80 6.11 12.44 -2.18
N PRO A 81 5.66 12.39 -3.45
CA PRO A 81 4.45 13.08 -3.91
C PRO A 81 3.20 12.27 -3.56
N TYR A 82 3.11 11.81 -2.30
CA TYR A 82 2.04 10.95 -1.81
C TYR A 82 1.80 11.17 -0.32
N ASN A 83 0.55 10.96 0.09
CA ASN A 83 0.12 10.94 1.49
C ASN A 83 0.07 9.52 2.05
N LEU A 84 -0.36 8.57 1.22
CA LEU A 84 -0.40 7.14 1.53
C LEU A 84 0.72 6.43 0.79
N PHE A 85 1.46 5.60 1.52
CA PHE A 85 2.33 4.58 0.96
C PHE A 85 1.93 3.24 1.56
N VAL A 86 1.80 2.19 0.75
CA VAL A 86 1.51 0.83 1.18
C VAL A 86 2.53 -0.11 0.59
N ARG A 87 3.03 -1.03 1.39
CA ARG A 87 3.86 -2.15 0.99
C ARG A 87 3.10 -3.46 1.16
N PHE A 88 2.96 -4.16 0.05
CA PHE A 88 2.46 -5.52 -0.02
C PHE A 88 3.66 -6.44 -0.22
N ASP A 89 4.18 -6.99 0.87
CA ASP A 89 5.17 -8.06 0.81
C ASP A 89 4.40 -9.36 0.62
N MET A 90 4.48 -9.99 -0.56
CA MET A 90 3.69 -11.18 -0.85
C MET A 90 4.32 -12.03 -1.96
N ASN A 91 3.99 -13.31 -1.92
CA ASN A 91 4.30 -14.23 -3.00
C ASN A 91 3.08 -14.45 -3.89
N ALA A 92 3.30 -14.89 -5.12
CA ALA A 92 2.23 -15.40 -5.97
C ALA A 92 2.66 -16.70 -6.66
N GLU A 93 1.67 -17.57 -6.87
CA GLU A 93 1.82 -18.78 -7.67
C GLU A 93 1.51 -18.47 -9.13
N ALA A 94 2.48 -18.76 -10.00
CA ALA A 94 2.43 -18.60 -11.45
C ALA A 94 3.53 -19.45 -12.11
N ASP A 95 3.55 -19.53 -13.44
CA ASP A 95 4.58 -20.27 -14.17
C ASP A 95 5.86 -19.42 -14.36
N THR A 96 5.72 -18.09 -14.40
CA THR A 96 6.85 -17.12 -14.46
C THR A 96 6.75 -16.03 -13.39
N ILE A 97 7.87 -15.32 -13.14
CA ILE A 97 7.89 -14.19 -12.19
C ILE A 97 7.08 -13.00 -12.71
N GLU A 98 7.07 -12.79 -14.03
CA GLU A 98 6.31 -11.74 -14.71
C GLU A 98 4.81 -11.95 -14.49
N GLU A 99 4.32 -13.17 -14.71
CA GLU A 99 2.92 -13.53 -14.44
C GLU A 99 2.56 -13.42 -12.95
N ALA A 100 3.46 -13.83 -12.05
CA ALA A 100 3.25 -13.70 -10.62
C ALA A 100 3.05 -12.23 -10.22
N ARG A 101 3.86 -11.33 -10.77
CA ARG A 101 3.78 -9.89 -10.51
C ARG A 101 2.52 -9.28 -11.13
N GLU A 102 2.18 -9.64 -12.36
CA GLU A 102 0.98 -9.15 -13.03
C GLU A 102 -0.30 -9.58 -12.30
N LYS A 103 -0.31 -10.80 -11.74
CA LYS A 103 -1.42 -11.29 -10.91
C LYS A 103 -1.60 -10.46 -9.64
N VAL A 104 -0.51 -10.14 -8.94
CA VAL A 104 -0.57 -9.28 -7.75
C VAL A 104 -1.04 -7.87 -8.13
N LYS A 105 -0.46 -7.29 -9.19
CA LYS A 105 -0.86 -5.98 -9.69
C LYS A 105 -2.35 -5.93 -10.06
N SER A 106 -2.84 -6.93 -10.78
CA SER A 106 -4.25 -7.04 -11.18
C SER A 106 -5.17 -7.12 -9.95
N TRP A 107 -4.78 -7.87 -8.92
CA TRP A 107 -5.53 -7.92 -7.65
C TRP A 107 -5.53 -6.55 -6.95
N LEU A 108 -4.40 -5.85 -6.91
CA LEU A 108 -4.33 -4.50 -6.35
C LEU A 108 -5.23 -3.51 -7.11
N GLU A 109 -5.22 -3.57 -8.45
CA GLU A 109 -6.05 -2.71 -9.31
C GLU A 109 -7.55 -3.02 -9.19
N GLY A 110 -7.91 -4.30 -9.12
CA GLY A 110 -9.30 -4.77 -9.09
C GLY A 110 -9.95 -4.71 -7.71
N GLU A 111 -9.19 -4.99 -6.65
CA GLU A 111 -9.76 -5.13 -5.30
C GLU A 111 -9.32 -4.00 -4.37
N VAL A 112 -8.04 -3.67 -4.31
CA VAL A 112 -7.53 -2.73 -3.31
C VAL A 112 -7.82 -1.27 -3.67
N VAL A 113 -7.49 -0.87 -4.91
CA VAL A 113 -7.65 0.51 -5.38
C VAL A 113 -9.11 1.00 -5.28
N PRO A 114 -10.13 0.21 -5.69
CA PRO A 114 -11.53 0.63 -5.57
C PRO A 114 -11.97 0.83 -4.12
N LYS A 115 -11.49 0.01 -3.19
CA LYS A 115 -11.80 0.13 -1.75
C LYS A 115 -11.24 1.42 -1.15
N ILE A 116 -10.00 1.78 -1.51
CA ILE A 116 -9.41 3.05 -1.07
C ILE A 116 -10.18 4.25 -1.68
N ARG A 117 -10.47 4.20 -2.99
CA ARG A 117 -11.18 5.28 -3.71
C ARG A 117 -12.62 5.49 -3.24
N SER A 118 -13.30 4.45 -2.76
CA SER A 118 -14.68 4.56 -2.25
C SER A 118 -14.74 5.19 -0.86
N ASN A 119 -13.66 5.10 -0.07
CA ASN A 119 -13.61 5.60 1.31
C ASN A 119 -12.84 6.92 1.46
N THR A 120 -12.04 7.31 0.47
CA THR A 120 -11.22 8.54 0.48
C THR A 120 -11.28 9.27 -0.85
N LYS A 121 -11.16 10.61 -0.83
CA LYS A 121 -11.04 11.41 -2.05
C LYS A 121 -9.60 11.40 -2.52
N VAL A 122 -9.35 10.70 -3.62
CA VAL A 122 -8.01 10.42 -4.14
C VAL A 122 -7.75 11.26 -5.37
N LYS A 123 -6.71 12.10 -5.32
CA LYS A 123 -6.23 12.86 -6.47
C LYS A 123 -5.41 11.98 -7.42
N MET A 124 -4.55 11.13 -6.85
CA MET A 124 -3.68 10.24 -7.60
C MET A 124 -3.47 8.94 -6.83
N ILE A 125 -3.42 7.81 -7.55
CA ILE A 125 -3.06 6.51 -7.00
C ILE A 125 -2.27 5.73 -8.05
N LYS A 126 -1.18 5.11 -7.64
CA LYS A 126 -0.31 4.32 -8.50
C LYS A 126 0.11 3.05 -7.79
N ILE A 127 0.19 1.96 -8.55
CA ILE A 127 0.82 0.72 -8.13
C ILE A 127 2.19 0.67 -8.77
N LEU A 128 3.20 0.34 -7.97
CA LEU A 128 4.61 0.34 -8.35
C LEU A 128 5.24 -0.98 -7.94
N GLN A 129 6.14 -1.50 -8.75
CA GLN A 129 7.05 -2.56 -8.37
C GLN A 129 8.26 -1.98 -7.61
N PRO A 130 9.02 -2.81 -6.87
CA PRO A 130 10.17 -2.34 -6.12
C PRO A 130 11.25 -1.63 -6.95
N ASN A 131 11.45 -2.03 -8.20
CA ASN A 131 12.39 -1.40 -9.13
C ASN A 131 11.89 -0.05 -9.68
N GLU A 132 10.62 0.28 -9.52
CA GLU A 132 10.02 1.54 -9.96
C GLU A 132 10.03 2.62 -8.87
N VAL A 133 10.30 2.23 -7.61
CA VAL A 133 10.46 3.17 -6.50
C VAL A 133 11.86 3.75 -6.54
N PHE A 134 11.92 5.00 -7.03
CA PHE A 134 13.06 5.91 -7.08
C PHE A 134 14.44 5.24 -6.92
N MET A 135 14.95 4.66 -8.00
CA MET A 135 16.39 4.63 -8.21
C MET A 135 16.80 6.07 -8.58
N PRO A 136 17.65 6.76 -7.81
CA PRO A 136 18.22 8.02 -8.29
C PRO A 136 18.89 7.72 -9.63
N LYS A 137 18.51 8.45 -10.68
CA LYS A 137 19.30 8.44 -11.91
C LYS A 137 20.68 8.95 -11.50
N LEU A 138 21.69 8.08 -11.55
CA LEU A 138 23.07 8.50 -11.50
C LEU A 138 23.30 9.31 -12.78
N THR A 139 23.15 10.64 -12.69
CA THR A 139 23.67 11.58 -13.68
C THR A 139 25.18 11.64 -13.58
#